data_AF-A0A2W0FDS0-F1
#
_entry.id   AF-A0A2W0FDS0-F1
#
_cell.length_a   1.000
_cell.length_b   1.000
_cell.length_c   1.000
_cell.angle_alpha   90.00
_cell.angle_beta   90.00
_cell.angle_gamma   90.00
#
_symmetry.space_group_name_H-M   'P 1'
#
loop_
_entity.id
_entity.type
_entity.pdbx_description
1 polymer ?
#
loop_
_entity_poly.entity_id
_entity_poly.type
_entity_poly.pdbx_seq_one_letter_code
_entity_poly.pdbx_strand_id
1 'polypeptide(L)'
;MTPELLSGRLDFLREAEKLKDVLRSAHTSSGRQESTAEHSWRLCLMALLFEDQLGELDLLRVLKLCIVHDLGEAIHGDIPAVAQAAHPDKSQQERDDLQHLARALDAPARQRLLELWDEYEGAASAEAQTVKALDKLETLLQHNQGQNPADFDYGFNLGYGRRYTDASPLFQALRAQIDADTQRRLDAARRPRTCTHTRSPMSLILRSERPSDIPAIEQLTREAFLDAEHTSHTEQYIVAALRKAGALTLSLVAEDDGLLLGHASISPVTLSSGEPGWYGLAPVSVLPAHQGRGIGSQLIRQLLQQLREQGAAGCVVLGDPGYYSRFGFKAGQGPLLAGVPPEYFQAQAFQGSYPSGEVSFHPAFDAQG
;
A
#
# COMPACT_ATOMS: atom_id res chain seq x y z
N MET A 1 27.67 33.51 -7.02
CA MET A 1 26.36 33.31 -6.36
C MET A 1 26.50 33.83 -4.94
N THR A 2 25.62 34.72 -4.48
CA THR A 2 25.74 35.29 -3.13
C THR A 2 25.16 34.34 -2.08
N PRO A 3 25.54 34.46 -0.79
CA PRO A 3 24.95 33.67 0.28
C PRO A 3 23.42 33.76 0.35
N GLU A 4 22.85 34.92 0.05
CA GLU A 4 21.40 35.15 0.06
C GLU A 4 20.71 34.35 -1.06
N LEU A 5 21.29 34.35 -2.27
CA LEU A 5 20.80 33.55 -3.39
C LEU A 5 20.88 32.04 -3.10
N LEU A 6 21.92 31.60 -2.38
CA LEU A 6 22.04 30.21 -1.94
C LEU A 6 20.98 29.86 -0.91
N SER A 7 20.77 30.71 0.09
CA SER A 7 19.75 30.49 1.12
C SER A 7 18.35 30.38 0.50
N GLY A 8 17.98 31.31 -0.37
CA GLY A 8 16.67 31.29 -1.03
C GLY A 8 16.42 30.02 -1.85
N ARG A 9 17.45 29.47 -2.50
CA ARG A 9 17.37 28.18 -3.21
C ARG A 9 17.23 27.00 -2.25
N LEU A 10 17.95 26.99 -1.14
CA LEU A 10 17.82 25.95 -0.13
C LEU A 10 16.45 25.98 0.54
N ASP A 11 15.91 27.16 0.82
CA ASP A 11 14.57 27.34 1.38
C ASP A 11 13.50 26.83 0.42
N PHE A 12 13.61 27.17 -0.87
CA PHE A 12 12.75 26.58 -1.90
C PHE A 12 12.81 25.04 -1.94
N LEU A 13 14.02 24.45 -1.90
CA LEU A 13 14.18 22.99 -1.91
C LEU A 13 13.60 22.31 -0.66
N ARG A 14 13.69 22.96 0.51
CA ARG A 14 13.07 22.48 1.75
C ARG A 14 11.55 22.49 1.64
N GLU A 15 10.98 23.54 1.06
CA GLU A 15 9.52 23.62 0.90
C GLU A 15 9.00 22.66 -0.18
N ALA A 16 9.72 22.51 -1.30
CA ALA A 16 9.36 21.61 -2.40
C ALA A 16 9.39 20.12 -1.98
N GLU A 17 10.11 19.80 -0.91
CA GLU A 17 10.19 18.46 -0.34
C GLU A 17 8.82 17.88 0.02
N LYS A 18 7.87 18.73 0.42
CA LYS A 18 6.49 18.35 0.76
C LYS A 18 5.77 17.60 -0.36
N LEU A 19 6.19 17.79 -1.62
CA LEU A 19 5.65 17.06 -2.76
C LEU A 19 5.81 15.53 -2.62
N LYS A 20 6.78 15.06 -1.83
CA LYS A 20 6.97 13.63 -1.55
C LYS A 20 5.84 13.01 -0.75
N ASP A 21 5.13 13.83 0.03
CA ASP A 21 4.02 13.41 0.89
C ASP A 21 2.64 13.79 0.30
N VAL A 22 2.61 14.48 -0.85
CA VAL A 22 1.38 14.71 -1.60
C VAL A 22 0.99 13.41 -2.31
N LEU A 23 -0.07 12.77 -1.84
CA LEU A 23 -0.53 11.47 -2.35
C LEU A 23 -1.49 11.66 -3.52
N ARG A 24 -1.29 10.85 -4.56
CA ARG A 24 -2.18 10.75 -5.72
C ARG A 24 -3.22 9.67 -5.50
N SER A 25 -4.28 9.70 -6.31
CA SER A 25 -5.29 8.64 -6.36
C SER A 25 -4.75 7.27 -6.84
N ALA A 26 -3.62 7.27 -7.54
CA ALA A 26 -3.00 6.07 -8.09
C ALA A 26 -2.29 5.24 -7.01
N HIS A 27 -2.30 3.91 -7.17
CA HIS A 27 -1.67 2.98 -6.23
C HIS A 27 -0.54 2.22 -6.90
N THR A 28 0.56 2.00 -6.19
CA THR A 28 1.67 1.13 -6.58
C THR A 28 1.24 -0.35 -6.67
N SER A 29 2.10 -1.19 -7.26
CA SER A 29 1.84 -2.65 -7.34
C SER A 29 1.83 -3.36 -5.99
N SER A 30 2.28 -2.72 -4.91
CA SER A 30 2.18 -3.20 -3.53
C SER A 30 0.99 -2.62 -2.76
N GLY A 31 0.17 -1.78 -3.40
CA GLY A 31 -1.03 -1.18 -2.81
C GLY A 31 -0.80 0.09 -2.00
N ARG A 32 0.43 0.61 -1.91
CA ARG A 32 0.69 1.95 -1.37
C ARG A 32 0.23 3.01 -2.37
N GLN A 33 -0.38 4.11 -1.91
CA GLN A 33 -0.64 5.27 -2.75
C GLN A 33 0.67 5.91 -3.24
N GLU A 34 0.73 6.20 -4.53
CA GLU A 34 1.83 6.92 -5.17
C GLU A 34 1.85 8.39 -4.71
N SER A 35 3.03 8.99 -4.56
CA SER A 35 3.12 10.44 -4.36
C SER A 35 3.39 11.21 -5.65
N THR A 36 3.04 12.50 -5.68
CA THR A 36 3.28 13.39 -6.84
C THR A 36 4.76 13.46 -7.22
N ALA A 37 5.67 13.41 -6.24
CA ALA A 37 7.10 13.33 -6.52
C ALA A 37 7.51 12.03 -7.24
N GLU A 38 6.92 10.89 -6.86
CA GLU A 38 7.20 9.59 -7.49
C GLU A 38 6.67 9.52 -8.93
N HIS A 39 5.47 10.06 -9.15
CA HIS A 39 4.90 10.29 -10.48
C HIS A 39 5.84 11.11 -11.37
N SER A 40 6.27 12.28 -10.88
CA SER A 40 7.19 13.17 -11.61
C SER A 40 8.53 12.51 -11.92
N TRP A 41 9.05 11.69 -10.99
CA TRP A 41 10.27 10.91 -11.22
C TRP A 41 10.09 9.90 -12.36
N ARG A 42 9.00 9.11 -12.35
CA ARG A 42 8.80 8.09 -13.39
C ARG A 42 8.46 8.73 -14.74
N LEU A 43 7.78 9.87 -14.74
CA LEU A 43 7.57 10.68 -15.93
C LEU A 43 8.90 11.13 -16.57
N CYS A 44 9.87 11.57 -15.76
CA CYS A 44 11.23 11.87 -16.25
C CYS A 44 11.92 10.62 -16.82
N LEU A 45 11.78 9.47 -16.15
CA LEU A 45 12.33 8.20 -16.62
C LEU A 45 11.73 7.79 -17.97
N MET A 46 10.42 7.98 -18.17
CA MET A 46 9.77 7.74 -19.46
C MET A 46 10.35 8.65 -20.55
N ALA A 47 10.52 9.95 -20.28
CA ALA A 47 11.12 10.87 -21.24
C ALA A 47 12.54 10.45 -21.65
N LEU A 48 13.36 9.99 -20.70
CA LEU A 48 14.71 9.48 -20.98
C LEU A 48 14.70 8.17 -21.79
N LEU A 49 13.81 7.23 -21.46
CA LEU A 49 13.76 5.92 -22.13
C LEU A 49 13.27 5.98 -23.58
N PHE A 50 12.52 7.03 -23.92
CA PHE A 50 12.00 7.23 -25.28
C PHE A 50 12.71 8.38 -26.01
N GLU A 51 13.83 8.91 -25.49
CA GLU A 51 14.51 10.09 -26.04
C GLU A 51 14.86 9.92 -27.53
N ASP A 52 15.21 8.71 -27.95
CA ASP A 52 15.55 8.34 -29.33
C ASP A 52 14.34 8.39 -30.28
N GLN A 53 13.13 8.32 -29.73
CA GLN A 53 11.86 8.38 -30.46
C GLN A 53 11.19 9.77 -30.39
N LEU A 54 11.73 10.71 -29.60
CA LEU A 54 11.18 12.06 -29.44
C LEU A 54 11.63 13.04 -30.53
N GLY A 55 12.50 12.62 -31.47
CA GLY A 55 12.93 13.44 -32.60
C GLY A 55 13.89 14.55 -32.20
N GLU A 56 13.64 15.79 -32.66
CA GLU A 56 14.52 16.95 -32.42
C GLU A 56 14.14 17.78 -31.19
N LEU A 57 13.28 17.26 -30.31
CA LEU A 57 12.85 17.97 -29.10
C LEU A 57 14.02 18.23 -28.14
N ASP A 58 14.01 19.37 -27.46
CA ASP A 58 14.99 19.66 -26.40
C ASP A 58 14.68 18.81 -25.17
N LEU A 59 15.39 17.70 -25.03
CA LEU A 59 15.24 16.78 -23.89
C LEU A 59 15.47 17.47 -22.54
N LEU A 60 16.40 18.43 -22.45
CA LEU A 60 16.62 19.16 -21.20
C LEU A 60 15.39 20.00 -20.86
N ARG A 61 14.71 20.57 -21.87
CA ARG A 61 13.44 21.27 -21.65
C ARG A 61 12.30 20.32 -21.29
N VAL A 62 12.19 19.17 -21.94
CA VAL A 62 11.21 18.10 -21.60
C VAL A 62 11.37 17.70 -20.13
N LEU A 63 12.59 17.39 -19.68
CA LEU A 63 12.83 16.99 -18.28
C LEU A 63 12.52 18.12 -17.29
N LYS A 64 12.83 19.37 -17.63
CA LYS A 64 12.46 20.53 -16.79
C LYS A 64 10.95 20.66 -16.65
N LEU A 65 10.20 20.48 -17.73
CA LEU A 65 8.74 20.49 -17.70
C LEU A 65 8.20 19.34 -16.83
N CYS A 66 8.72 18.12 -16.98
CA CYS A 66 8.35 16.98 -16.12
C CYS A 66 8.59 17.27 -14.62
N ILE A 67 9.67 17.95 -14.26
CA ILE A 67 9.98 18.26 -12.85
C ILE A 67 9.07 19.35 -12.27
N VAL A 68 8.64 20.31 -13.10
CA VAL A 68 7.95 21.52 -12.64
C VAL A 68 6.42 21.37 -12.68
N HIS A 69 5.88 20.50 -13.52
CA HIS A 69 4.46 20.49 -13.86
C HIS A 69 3.49 20.43 -12.67
N ASP A 70 3.75 19.56 -11.70
CA ASP A 70 2.90 19.40 -10.50
C ASP A 70 3.53 20.02 -9.25
N LEU A 71 4.58 20.84 -9.39
CA LEU A 71 5.35 21.33 -8.23
C LEU A 71 4.51 22.22 -7.29
N GLY A 72 3.48 22.91 -7.82
CA GLY A 72 2.52 23.69 -7.03
C GLY A 72 1.70 22.84 -6.06
N GLU A 73 1.48 21.56 -6.34
CA GLU A 73 0.69 20.66 -5.48
C GLU A 73 1.30 20.49 -4.08
N ALA A 74 2.57 20.85 -3.87
CA ALA A 74 3.21 20.88 -2.55
C ALA A 74 2.51 21.82 -1.54
N ILE A 75 1.65 22.74 -1.99
CA ILE A 75 0.93 23.69 -1.13
C ILE A 75 -0.49 23.21 -0.77
N HIS A 76 -1.33 22.88 -1.76
CA HIS A 76 -2.73 22.49 -1.55
C HIS A 76 -3.09 21.05 -1.96
N GLY A 77 -2.12 20.25 -2.40
CA GLY A 77 -2.27 18.83 -2.71
C GLY A 77 -2.74 18.51 -4.14
N ASP A 78 -2.75 17.22 -4.47
CA ASP A 78 -3.22 16.69 -5.77
C ASP A 78 -4.75 16.73 -5.85
N ILE A 79 -5.26 17.12 -7.03
CA ILE A 79 -6.66 17.00 -7.38
C ILE A 79 -6.81 15.86 -8.41
N PRO A 80 -7.43 14.72 -8.02
CA PRO A 80 -7.53 13.54 -8.87
C PRO A 80 -8.14 13.83 -10.23
N ALA A 81 -7.63 13.14 -11.27
CA ALA A 81 -8.08 13.30 -12.65
C ALA A 81 -9.59 13.19 -12.84
N VAL A 82 -10.26 12.31 -12.08
CA VAL A 82 -11.72 12.10 -12.12
C VAL A 82 -12.53 13.25 -11.52
N ALA A 83 -11.90 14.07 -10.66
CA ALA A 83 -12.55 15.16 -9.93
C ALA A 83 -12.31 16.54 -10.56
N GLN A 84 -11.41 16.66 -11.54
CA GLN A 84 -10.97 17.96 -12.09
C GLN A 84 -12.11 18.84 -12.61
N ALA A 85 -13.18 18.24 -13.17
CA ALA A 85 -14.33 18.99 -13.67
C ALA A 85 -15.10 19.77 -12.58
N ALA A 86 -14.95 19.38 -11.31
CA ALA A 86 -15.54 20.07 -10.16
C ALA A 86 -14.71 21.27 -9.66
N HIS A 87 -13.51 21.49 -10.22
CA HIS A 87 -12.56 22.52 -9.79
C HIS A 87 -12.18 23.43 -10.97
N PRO A 88 -13.08 24.32 -11.44
CA PRO A 88 -12.84 25.17 -12.61
C PRO A 88 -11.66 26.14 -12.43
N ASP A 89 -11.35 26.52 -11.19
CA ASP A 89 -10.25 27.43 -10.86
C ASP A 89 -8.92 26.71 -10.57
N LYS A 90 -8.86 25.38 -10.78
CA LYS A 90 -7.69 24.54 -10.46
C LYS A 90 -6.39 25.11 -11.03
N SER A 91 -6.38 25.44 -12.31
CA SER A 91 -5.19 25.95 -13.00
C SER A 91 -4.67 27.24 -12.37
N GLN A 92 -5.58 28.18 -12.04
CA GLN A 92 -5.18 29.42 -11.37
C GLN A 92 -4.64 29.15 -9.96
N GLN A 93 -5.28 28.23 -9.21
CA GLN A 93 -4.83 27.85 -7.87
C GLN A 93 -3.43 27.23 -7.90
N GLU A 94 -3.17 26.26 -8.79
CA GLU A 94 -1.85 25.63 -8.92
C GLU A 94 -0.76 26.63 -9.33
N ARG A 95 -1.12 27.60 -10.17
CA ARG A 95 -0.22 28.69 -10.52
C ARG A 95 0.14 29.57 -9.32
N ASP A 96 -0.86 29.96 -8.53
CA ASP A 96 -0.66 30.76 -7.31
C ASP A 96 0.13 30.00 -6.25
N ASP A 97 -0.07 28.68 -6.18
CA ASP A 97 0.67 27.78 -5.30
C ASP A 97 2.14 27.67 -5.71
N LEU A 98 2.43 27.55 -7.01
CA LEU A 98 3.80 27.57 -7.49
C LEU A 98 4.47 28.94 -7.22
N GLN A 99 3.73 30.04 -7.35
CA GLN A 99 4.23 31.37 -6.96
C GLN A 99 4.57 31.43 -5.47
N HIS A 100 3.69 30.89 -4.61
CA HIS A 100 3.90 30.81 -3.17
C HIS A 100 5.14 29.99 -2.84
N LEU A 101 5.27 28.80 -3.44
CA LEU A 101 6.39 27.90 -3.25
C LEU A 101 7.71 28.55 -3.69
N ALA A 102 7.71 29.24 -4.83
CA ALA A 102 8.89 29.89 -5.41
C ALA A 102 9.24 31.25 -4.78
N ARG A 103 8.53 31.71 -3.73
CA ARG A 103 8.72 33.05 -3.12
C ARG A 103 10.14 33.32 -2.61
N ALA A 104 10.84 32.27 -2.16
CA ALA A 104 12.20 32.36 -1.64
C ALA A 104 13.27 32.51 -2.74
N LEU A 105 12.93 32.23 -3.99
CA LEU A 105 13.84 32.36 -5.13
C LEU A 105 14.01 33.82 -5.56
N ASP A 106 15.17 34.12 -6.14
CA ASP A 106 15.39 35.38 -6.84
C ASP A 106 14.48 35.50 -8.07
N ALA A 107 14.18 36.75 -8.45
CA ALA A 107 13.23 37.03 -9.52
C ALA A 107 13.53 36.28 -10.84
N PRO A 108 14.79 36.22 -11.33
CA PRO A 108 15.11 35.42 -12.51
C PRO A 108 14.84 33.91 -12.37
N ALA A 109 15.12 33.32 -11.20
CA ALA A 109 14.89 31.88 -10.98
C ALA A 109 13.40 31.56 -10.84
N ARG A 110 12.66 32.39 -10.08
CA ARG A 110 11.21 32.28 -9.94
C ARG A 110 10.52 32.42 -11.30
N GLN A 111 10.90 33.41 -12.10
CA GLN A 111 10.32 33.65 -13.41
C GLN A 111 10.50 32.44 -14.34
N ARG A 112 11.69 31.82 -14.37
CA ARG A 112 11.94 30.63 -15.19
C ARG A 112 11.07 29.43 -14.80
N LEU A 113 10.79 29.22 -13.51
CA LEU A 113 9.91 28.14 -13.06
C LEU A 113 8.46 28.40 -13.48
N LEU A 114 7.97 29.62 -13.29
CA LEU A 114 6.61 30.01 -13.68
C LEU A 114 6.43 29.91 -15.20
N GLU A 115 7.41 30.31 -16.00
CA GLU A 115 7.36 30.17 -17.46
C GLU A 115 7.31 28.71 -17.92
N LEU A 116 8.06 27.81 -17.26
CA LEU A 116 7.98 26.37 -17.56
C LEU A 116 6.62 25.80 -17.21
N TRP A 117 6.06 26.19 -16.06
CA TRP A 117 4.74 25.74 -15.64
C TRP A 117 3.65 26.28 -16.58
N ASP A 118 3.69 27.58 -16.93
CA ASP A 118 2.76 28.22 -17.88
C ASP A 118 2.83 27.55 -19.26
N GLU A 119 4.03 27.18 -19.72
CA GLU A 119 4.24 26.45 -20.98
C GLU A 119 3.61 25.06 -20.94
N TYR A 120 3.86 24.30 -19.86
CA TYR A 120 3.25 22.99 -19.65
C TYR A 120 1.74 23.11 -19.64
N GLU A 121 1.21 24.02 -18.82
CA GLU A 121 -0.22 24.13 -18.58
C GLU A 121 -0.98 24.53 -19.84
N GLY A 122 -0.43 25.48 -20.61
CA GLY A 122 -0.97 25.88 -21.91
C GLY A 122 -0.74 24.86 -23.04
N ALA A 123 0.04 23.81 -22.82
CA ALA A 123 0.54 22.92 -23.87
C ALA A 123 1.13 23.70 -25.08
N ALA A 124 1.88 24.76 -24.76
CA ALA A 124 2.22 25.83 -25.71
C ALA A 124 3.37 25.49 -26.68
N SER A 125 4.13 24.43 -26.40
CA SER A 125 5.26 23.95 -27.20
C SER A 125 5.11 22.45 -27.52
N ALA A 126 5.93 21.95 -28.45
CA ALA A 126 5.96 20.53 -28.76
C ALA A 126 6.50 19.70 -27.57
N GLU A 127 7.44 20.25 -26.80
CA GLU A 127 7.93 19.70 -25.55
C GLU A 127 6.80 19.61 -24.50
N ALA A 128 6.02 20.67 -24.31
CA ALA A 128 4.91 20.67 -23.37
C ALA A 128 3.78 19.72 -23.78
N GLN A 129 3.46 19.63 -25.08
CA GLN A 129 2.50 18.64 -25.58
C GLN A 129 3.00 17.22 -25.37
N THR A 130 4.31 17.00 -25.55
CA THR A 130 4.97 15.72 -25.25
C THR A 130 4.87 15.38 -23.77
N VAL A 131 5.17 16.31 -22.87
CA VAL A 131 5.05 16.08 -21.43
C VAL A 131 3.60 15.86 -21.01
N LYS A 132 2.63 16.61 -21.56
CA LYS A 132 1.20 16.33 -21.35
C LYS A 132 0.83 14.93 -21.83
N ALA A 133 1.35 14.44 -22.96
CA ALA A 133 1.08 13.08 -23.41
C ALA A 133 1.69 12.03 -22.47
N LEU A 134 2.97 12.19 -22.13
CA LEU A 134 3.69 11.29 -21.22
C LEU A 134 3.05 11.26 -19.83
N ASP A 135 2.64 12.39 -19.28
CA ASP A 135 1.96 12.50 -17.98
C ASP A 135 0.67 11.66 -17.93
N LYS A 136 -0.14 11.71 -19.00
CA LYS A 136 -1.34 10.87 -19.11
C LYS A 136 -0.96 9.41 -19.27
N LEU A 137 0.01 9.07 -20.11
CA LEU A 137 0.44 7.68 -20.29
C LEU A 137 1.00 7.08 -19.00
N GLU A 138 1.78 7.85 -18.25
CA GLU A 138 2.31 7.49 -16.93
C GLU A 138 1.15 7.13 -15.99
N THR A 139 0.18 8.04 -15.85
CA THR A 139 -0.98 7.86 -14.96
C THR A 139 -1.75 6.57 -15.32
N LEU A 140 -2.00 6.35 -16.61
CA LEU A 140 -2.70 5.17 -17.11
C LEU A 140 -1.90 3.88 -16.88
N LEU A 141 -0.58 3.94 -17.07
CA LEU A 141 0.33 2.83 -16.78
C LEU A 141 0.31 2.49 -15.28
N GLN A 142 0.34 3.50 -14.39
CA GLN A 142 0.22 3.28 -12.95
C GLN A 142 -1.11 2.63 -12.58
N HIS A 143 -2.23 3.13 -13.13
CA HIS A 143 -3.53 2.54 -12.91
C HIS A 143 -3.54 1.06 -13.32
N ASN A 144 -2.94 0.71 -14.46
CA ASN A 144 -2.89 -0.67 -14.92
C ASN A 144 -1.92 -1.54 -14.10
N GLN A 145 -0.90 -0.98 -13.47
CA GLN A 145 0.08 -1.71 -12.66
C GLN A 145 -0.34 -1.82 -11.19
N GLY A 146 -1.11 -0.86 -10.70
CA GLY A 146 -1.49 -0.69 -9.31
C GLY A 146 -2.40 -1.76 -8.73
N GLN A 147 -2.29 -1.96 -7.42
CA GLN A 147 -3.34 -2.62 -6.63
C GLN A 147 -4.40 -1.59 -6.26
N ASN A 148 -5.25 -1.24 -7.22
CA ASN A 148 -6.31 -0.26 -6.98
C ASN A 148 -7.47 -0.85 -6.14
N PRO A 149 -8.24 0.01 -5.47
CA PRO A 149 -9.48 -0.38 -4.80
C PRO A 149 -10.47 -1.13 -5.72
N ALA A 150 -11.37 -1.91 -5.11
CA ALA A 150 -12.31 -2.76 -5.85
C ALA A 150 -13.32 -1.96 -6.71
N ASP A 151 -13.59 -0.71 -6.34
CA ASP A 151 -14.48 0.23 -7.01
C ASP A 151 -13.75 1.15 -8.01
N PHE A 152 -12.47 0.88 -8.31
CA PHE A 152 -11.70 1.69 -9.25
C PHE A 152 -12.28 1.61 -10.67
N ASP A 153 -12.56 2.77 -11.26
CA ASP A 153 -13.11 2.88 -12.62
C ASP A 153 -12.01 2.81 -13.69
N TYR A 154 -11.64 1.60 -14.10
CA TYR A 154 -10.75 1.40 -15.26
C TYR A 154 -11.37 1.89 -16.58
N GLY A 155 -12.69 2.11 -16.65
CA GLY A 155 -13.34 2.63 -17.86
C GLY A 155 -12.91 4.07 -18.18
N PHE A 156 -12.71 4.88 -17.15
CA PHE A 156 -12.19 6.25 -17.26
C PHE A 156 -10.90 6.33 -18.09
N ASN A 157 -9.99 5.38 -17.88
CA ASN A 157 -8.68 5.33 -18.56
C ASN A 157 -8.81 5.42 -20.07
N LEU A 158 -9.78 4.72 -20.67
CA LEU A 158 -9.93 4.60 -22.13
C LEU A 158 -10.26 5.92 -22.83
N GLY A 159 -10.78 6.91 -22.12
CA GLY A 159 -11.06 8.26 -22.63
C GLY A 159 -10.04 9.32 -22.17
N TYR A 160 -9.44 9.11 -21.00
CA TYR A 160 -8.56 10.11 -20.39
C TYR A 160 -7.33 10.41 -21.25
N GLY A 161 -7.01 11.70 -21.40
CA GLY A 161 -5.77 12.15 -22.05
C GLY A 161 -5.66 11.95 -23.57
N ARG A 162 -6.72 11.50 -24.27
CA ARG A 162 -6.69 11.25 -25.73
C ARG A 162 -6.24 12.45 -26.56
N ARG A 163 -6.66 13.66 -26.19
CA ARG A 163 -6.24 14.91 -26.85
C ARG A 163 -4.72 15.00 -27.06
N TYR A 164 -3.93 14.52 -26.10
CA TYR A 164 -2.46 14.57 -26.17
C TYR A 164 -1.87 13.25 -26.67
N THR A 165 -2.42 12.12 -26.21
CA THR A 165 -1.89 10.79 -26.55
C THR A 165 -2.17 10.37 -28.00
N ASP A 166 -3.16 10.97 -28.66
CA ASP A 166 -3.46 10.73 -30.07
C ASP A 166 -2.67 11.67 -31.01
N ALA A 167 -1.88 12.62 -30.48
CA ALA A 167 -1.23 13.66 -31.29
C ALA A 167 0.03 13.19 -32.05
N SER A 168 0.64 12.07 -31.64
CA SER A 168 1.88 11.54 -32.24
C SER A 168 1.78 10.03 -32.45
N PRO A 169 2.34 9.47 -33.53
CA PRO A 169 2.39 8.02 -33.77
C PRO A 169 3.03 7.24 -32.60
N LEU A 170 4.07 7.80 -31.97
CA LEU A 170 4.72 7.17 -30.81
C LEU A 170 3.72 7.01 -29.65
N PHE A 171 3.05 8.11 -29.29
CA PHE A 171 2.12 8.10 -28.16
C PHE A 171 0.89 7.25 -28.45
N GLN A 172 0.40 7.23 -29.70
CA GLN A 172 -0.66 6.30 -30.10
C GLN A 172 -0.22 4.84 -29.94
N ALA A 173 1.01 4.50 -30.31
CA ALA A 173 1.52 3.13 -30.18
C ALA A 173 1.68 2.72 -28.70
N LEU A 174 2.27 3.59 -27.87
CA LEU A 174 2.35 3.38 -26.42
C LEU A 174 0.96 3.26 -25.80
N ARG A 175 0.07 4.18 -26.17
CA ARG A 175 -1.30 4.21 -25.70
C ARG A 175 -2.05 2.94 -26.03
N ALA A 176 -1.89 2.39 -27.23
CA ALA A 176 -2.54 1.16 -27.64
C ALA A 176 -2.15 -0.03 -26.75
N GLN A 177 -0.88 -0.11 -26.32
CA GLN A 177 -0.43 -1.14 -25.38
C GLN A 177 -1.08 -0.96 -24.00
N ILE A 178 -1.09 0.28 -23.50
CA ILE A 178 -1.68 0.62 -22.20
C ILE A 178 -3.22 0.42 -22.22
N ASP A 179 -3.91 0.78 -23.29
CA ASP A 179 -5.35 0.53 -23.44
C ASP A 179 -5.65 -0.98 -23.48
N ALA A 180 -4.78 -1.79 -24.11
CA ALA A 180 -4.92 -3.24 -24.07
C ALA A 180 -4.78 -3.79 -22.64
N ASP A 181 -3.86 -3.25 -21.83
CA ASP A 181 -3.76 -3.56 -20.40
C ASP A 181 -4.99 -3.14 -19.61
N THR A 182 -5.52 -1.94 -19.88
CA THR A 182 -6.77 -1.48 -19.26
C THR A 182 -7.94 -2.39 -19.62
N GLN A 183 -8.04 -2.83 -20.88
CA GLN A 183 -9.08 -3.76 -21.29
C GLN A 183 -8.93 -5.12 -20.59
N ARG A 184 -7.70 -5.63 -20.41
CA ARG A 184 -7.44 -6.83 -19.61
C ARG A 184 -7.94 -6.68 -18.16
N ARG A 185 -7.72 -5.51 -17.54
CA ARG A 185 -8.22 -5.20 -16.19
C ARG A 185 -9.75 -5.19 -16.13
N LEU A 186 -10.41 -4.55 -17.10
CA LEU A 186 -11.88 -4.53 -17.21
C LEU A 186 -12.47 -5.93 -17.42
N ASP A 187 -11.88 -6.73 -18.29
CA ASP A 187 -12.34 -8.10 -18.56
C ASP A 187 -12.16 -9.00 -17.33
N ALA A 188 -11.05 -8.84 -16.60
CA ALA A 188 -10.82 -9.55 -15.34
C ALA A 188 -11.87 -9.19 -14.28
N ALA A 189 -12.32 -7.93 -14.21
CA ALA A 189 -13.37 -7.48 -13.31
C ALA A 189 -14.78 -7.98 -13.71
N ARG A 190 -15.02 -8.22 -15.01
CA ARG A 190 -16.32 -8.67 -15.56
C ARG A 190 -16.50 -10.18 -15.57
N ARG A 191 -15.43 -10.98 -15.49
CA ARG A 191 -15.53 -12.45 -15.49
C ARG A 191 -16.15 -12.93 -14.16
N PRO A 192 -17.24 -13.71 -14.19
CA PRO A 192 -17.67 -14.44 -13.00
C PRO A 192 -16.53 -15.36 -12.57
N ARG A 193 -16.17 -15.34 -11.28
CA ARG A 193 -15.08 -16.15 -10.70
C ARG A 193 -15.33 -17.63 -11.02
N THR A 194 -14.76 -18.08 -12.13
CA THR A 194 -14.77 -19.47 -12.58
C THR A 194 -13.32 -19.91 -12.56
N CYS A 195 -13.02 -20.81 -11.64
CA CYS A 195 -11.68 -21.33 -11.39
C CYS A 195 -11.12 -22.00 -12.65
N THR A 196 -10.08 -21.42 -13.27
CA THR A 196 -9.04 -22.16 -14.03
C THR A 196 -7.81 -21.26 -14.24
N HIS A 197 -6.62 -21.86 -14.12
CA HIS A 197 -5.30 -21.26 -13.90
C HIS A 197 -4.55 -20.74 -15.15
N THR A 198 -3.47 -19.97 -14.87
CA THR A 198 -2.20 -19.63 -15.59
C THR A 198 -2.11 -18.22 -16.21
N ARG A 199 -1.16 -17.31 -15.89
CA ARG A 199 0.09 -17.31 -15.08
C ARG A 199 0.33 -15.91 -14.44
N SER A 200 0.82 -15.87 -13.20
CA SER A 200 0.46 -14.90 -12.13
C SER A 200 1.40 -13.68 -11.89
N PRO A 201 0.86 -12.53 -11.40
CA PRO A 201 1.55 -11.64 -10.46
C PRO A 201 1.68 -12.34 -9.08
N MET A 202 2.68 -12.03 -8.23
CA MET A 202 2.90 -12.63 -6.89
C MET A 202 1.64 -13.29 -6.32
N SER A 203 1.53 -14.61 -6.47
CA SER A 203 0.34 -15.34 -6.04
C SER A 203 0.56 -15.72 -4.60
N LEU A 204 0.43 -14.74 -3.71
CA LEU A 204 0.38 -15.02 -2.27
C LEU A 204 -0.88 -15.86 -2.01
N ILE A 205 -0.70 -17.16 -1.83
CA ILE A 205 -1.76 -18.11 -1.54
C ILE A 205 -1.84 -18.23 -0.02
N LEU A 206 -2.99 -17.84 0.54
CA LEU A 206 -3.32 -18.15 1.92
C LEU A 206 -4.10 -19.47 1.97
N ARG A 207 -3.59 -20.41 2.76
CA ARG A 207 -4.18 -21.75 2.90
C ARG A 207 -3.93 -22.31 4.28
N SER A 208 -4.72 -23.31 4.66
CA SER A 208 -4.45 -24.10 5.87
C SER A 208 -3.09 -24.78 5.79
N GLU A 209 -2.45 -24.94 6.94
CA GLU A 209 -1.22 -25.72 7.05
C GLU A 209 -1.43 -27.18 6.61
N ARG A 210 -0.36 -27.78 6.12
CA ARG A 210 -0.26 -29.21 5.81
C ARG A 210 0.85 -29.81 6.67
N PRO A 211 0.85 -31.14 6.94
CA PRO A 211 1.94 -31.78 7.67
C PRO A 211 3.33 -31.54 7.08
N SER A 212 3.43 -31.39 5.75
CA SER A 212 4.68 -31.07 5.05
C SER A 212 5.21 -29.66 5.31
N ASP A 213 4.36 -28.74 5.77
CA ASP A 213 4.74 -27.35 6.04
C ASP A 213 5.39 -27.19 7.43
N ILE A 214 5.23 -28.17 8.33
CA ILE A 214 5.64 -28.06 9.74
C ILE A 214 7.09 -27.62 9.91
N PRO A 215 8.09 -28.20 9.21
CA PRO A 215 9.48 -27.76 9.34
C PRO A 215 9.68 -26.31 8.88
N ALA A 216 9.00 -25.91 7.81
CA ALA A 216 9.11 -24.56 7.25
C ALA A 216 8.41 -23.51 8.14
N ILE A 217 7.28 -23.87 8.77
CA ILE A 217 6.61 -23.03 9.76
C ILE A 217 7.52 -22.83 10.98
N GLU A 218 8.16 -23.89 11.49
CA GLU A 218 9.06 -23.78 12.64
C GLU A 218 10.23 -22.82 12.35
N GLN A 219 10.86 -22.98 11.18
CA GLN A 219 11.93 -22.11 10.74
C GLN A 219 11.45 -20.65 10.56
N LEU A 220 10.32 -20.46 9.90
CA LEU A 220 9.73 -19.13 9.69
C LEU A 220 9.40 -18.43 10.99
N THR A 221 8.80 -19.13 11.96
CA THR A 221 8.48 -18.56 13.27
C THR A 221 9.75 -18.18 14.02
N ARG A 222 10.78 -19.03 13.99
CA ARG A 222 12.09 -18.72 14.58
C ARG A 222 12.71 -17.46 13.97
N GLU A 223 12.70 -17.34 12.64
CA GLU A 223 13.26 -16.18 11.94
C GLU A 223 12.46 -14.90 12.23
N ALA A 224 11.14 -14.97 12.28
CA ALA A 224 10.28 -13.82 12.54
C ALA A 224 10.45 -13.25 13.97
N PHE A 225 10.80 -14.10 14.94
CA PHE A 225 10.96 -13.74 16.35
C PHE A 225 12.44 -13.64 16.78
N LEU A 226 13.40 -13.74 15.85
CA LEU A 226 14.82 -13.69 16.18
C LEU A 226 15.22 -12.35 16.82
N ASP A 227 14.73 -11.24 16.27
CA ASP A 227 15.05 -9.86 16.69
C ASP A 227 13.84 -9.13 17.30
N ALA A 228 12.77 -9.86 17.65
CA ALA A 228 11.54 -9.24 18.15
C ALA A 228 11.72 -8.65 19.56
N GLU A 229 11.26 -7.42 19.76
CA GLU A 229 11.20 -6.83 21.10
C GLU A 229 10.20 -7.60 21.97
N HIS A 230 10.58 -7.93 23.20
CA HIS A 230 9.74 -8.64 24.18
C HIS A 230 9.28 -10.06 23.78
N THR A 231 10.16 -10.82 23.10
CA THR A 231 9.97 -12.26 22.84
C THR A 231 10.60 -13.14 23.92
N SER A 232 10.02 -14.33 24.13
CA SER A 232 10.63 -15.40 24.93
C SER A 232 11.53 -16.31 24.08
N HIS A 233 11.58 -16.10 22.76
CA HIS A 233 12.17 -16.97 21.74
C HIS A 233 11.66 -18.42 21.78
N THR A 234 10.43 -18.62 22.27
CA THR A 234 9.78 -19.94 22.42
C THR A 234 8.60 -20.14 21.47
N GLU A 235 8.28 -19.16 20.62
CA GLU A 235 7.08 -19.11 19.78
C GLU A 235 7.01 -20.31 18.81
N GLN A 236 8.16 -20.77 18.30
CA GLN A 236 8.24 -21.99 17.49
C GLN A 236 7.83 -23.25 18.27
N TYR A 237 8.12 -23.32 19.57
CA TYR A 237 7.74 -24.43 20.44
C TYR A 237 6.25 -24.38 20.80
N ILE A 238 5.67 -23.18 20.92
CA ILE A 238 4.24 -23.01 21.18
C ILE A 238 3.40 -23.64 20.06
N VAL A 239 3.72 -23.34 18.79
CA VAL A 239 2.99 -23.89 17.64
C VAL A 239 3.11 -25.42 17.60
N ALA A 240 4.31 -25.96 17.82
CA ALA A 240 4.55 -27.39 17.86
C ALA A 240 3.77 -28.08 19.00
N ALA A 241 3.77 -27.49 20.20
CA ALA A 241 3.08 -28.01 21.37
C ALA A 241 1.55 -27.96 21.20
N LEU A 242 1.00 -26.86 20.65
CA LEU A 242 -0.43 -26.75 20.32
C LEU A 242 -0.86 -27.82 19.32
N ARG A 243 -0.07 -28.05 18.27
CA ARG A 243 -0.34 -29.09 17.27
C ARG A 243 -0.32 -30.49 17.90
N LYS A 244 0.69 -30.79 18.72
CA LYS A 244 0.82 -32.08 19.42
C LYS A 244 -0.34 -32.33 20.39
N ALA A 245 -0.85 -31.28 21.03
CA ALA A 245 -1.99 -31.35 21.94
C ALA A 245 -3.35 -31.42 21.24
N GLY A 246 -3.41 -31.26 19.90
CA GLY A 246 -4.66 -31.14 19.17
C GLY A 246 -5.42 -29.83 19.46
N ALA A 247 -4.74 -28.82 20.00
CA ALA A 247 -5.30 -27.54 20.41
C ALA A 247 -5.08 -26.41 19.37
N LEU A 248 -4.46 -26.72 18.22
CA LEU A 248 -4.26 -25.79 17.12
C LEU A 248 -5.52 -25.71 16.24
N THR A 249 -6.51 -24.91 16.65
CA THR A 249 -7.83 -24.81 15.98
C THR A 249 -7.72 -24.38 14.53
N LEU A 250 -6.98 -23.30 14.26
CA LEU A 250 -6.70 -22.82 12.92
C LEU A 250 -5.21 -22.54 12.78
N SER A 251 -4.67 -22.85 11.62
CA SER A 251 -3.29 -22.55 11.27
C SER A 251 -3.23 -22.26 9.78
N LEU A 252 -2.92 -21.02 9.45
CA LEU A 252 -2.80 -20.55 8.07
C LEU A 252 -1.35 -20.22 7.74
N VAL A 253 -0.97 -20.56 6.52
CA VAL A 253 0.30 -20.14 5.92
C VAL A 253 0.04 -19.24 4.74
N ALA A 254 0.95 -18.29 4.53
CA ALA A 254 1.03 -17.47 3.34
C ALA A 254 2.18 -17.99 2.48
N GLU A 255 1.87 -18.53 1.31
CA GLU A 255 2.83 -19.15 0.39
C GLU A 255 2.96 -18.30 -0.89
N ASP A 256 4.17 -18.09 -1.36
CA ASP A 256 4.46 -17.53 -2.70
C ASP A 256 5.47 -18.43 -3.39
N ASP A 257 5.11 -18.96 -4.56
CA ASP A 257 5.92 -19.87 -5.38
C ASP A 257 6.61 -21.02 -4.58
N GLY A 258 5.86 -21.65 -3.67
CA GLY A 258 6.35 -22.75 -2.83
C GLY A 258 7.12 -22.31 -1.57
N LEU A 259 7.40 -21.03 -1.41
CA LEU A 259 8.05 -20.47 -0.21
C LEU A 259 7.00 -19.96 0.78
N LEU A 260 7.08 -20.41 2.04
CA LEU A 260 6.25 -19.85 3.10
C LEU A 260 6.82 -18.49 3.52
N LEU A 261 6.00 -17.44 3.40
CA LEU A 261 6.36 -16.06 3.74
C LEU A 261 5.74 -15.61 5.07
N GLY A 262 4.66 -16.26 5.50
CA GLY A 262 4.07 -16.00 6.82
C GLY A 262 3.26 -17.19 7.36
N HIS A 263 3.03 -17.17 8.66
CA HIS A 263 2.22 -18.13 9.40
C HIS A 263 1.43 -17.40 10.48
N ALA A 264 0.20 -17.83 10.74
CA ALA A 264 -0.57 -17.37 11.88
C ALA A 264 -1.47 -18.49 12.39
N SER A 265 -1.67 -18.54 13.71
CA SER A 265 -2.48 -19.57 14.35
C SER A 265 -3.49 -19.06 15.36
N ILE A 266 -4.52 -19.87 15.55
CA ILE A 266 -5.55 -19.73 16.56
C ILE A 266 -5.61 -20.99 17.43
N SER A 267 -5.72 -20.81 18.74
CA SER A 267 -6.03 -21.89 19.70
C SER A 267 -7.13 -21.46 20.67
N PRO A 268 -7.87 -22.39 21.31
CA PRO A 268 -8.88 -22.04 22.30
C PRO A 268 -8.27 -21.33 23.51
N VAL A 269 -9.07 -20.48 24.15
CA VAL A 269 -8.77 -19.95 25.49
C VAL A 269 -9.89 -20.28 26.45
N THR A 270 -9.59 -20.37 27.74
CA THR A 270 -10.59 -20.55 28.79
C THR A 270 -10.83 -19.22 29.50
N LEU A 271 -12.10 -18.90 29.74
CA LEU A 271 -12.52 -17.74 30.52
C LEU A 271 -12.92 -18.18 31.92
N SER A 272 -12.50 -17.45 32.95
CA SER A 272 -12.89 -17.74 34.35
C SER A 272 -14.40 -17.62 34.60
N SER A 273 -15.09 -16.86 33.75
CA SER A 273 -16.55 -16.68 33.73
C SER A 273 -17.31 -17.85 33.09
N GLY A 274 -16.61 -18.71 32.35
CA GLY A 274 -17.12 -19.98 31.81
C GLY A 274 -17.72 -19.90 30.40
N GLU A 275 -17.78 -18.72 29.78
CA GLU A 275 -18.31 -18.56 28.43
C GLU A 275 -17.43 -19.33 27.41
N PRO A 276 -18.04 -20.21 26.59
CA PRO A 276 -17.31 -20.98 25.60
C PRO A 276 -17.07 -20.19 24.31
N GLY A 277 -16.29 -20.78 23.39
CA GLY A 277 -16.17 -20.27 22.02
C GLY A 277 -15.23 -19.06 21.87
N TRP A 278 -14.35 -18.82 22.85
CA TRP A 278 -13.30 -17.82 22.78
C TRP A 278 -11.96 -18.43 22.38
N TYR A 279 -11.21 -17.68 21.59
CA TYR A 279 -9.94 -18.12 21.03
C TYR A 279 -8.85 -17.06 21.16
N GLY A 280 -7.59 -17.48 21.11
CA GLY A 280 -6.42 -16.62 21.14
C GLY A 280 -5.70 -16.64 19.79
N LEU A 281 -5.33 -15.46 19.29
CA LEU A 281 -4.50 -15.27 18.10
C LEU A 281 -3.03 -15.19 18.47
N ALA A 282 -2.28 -16.26 18.25
CA ALA A 282 -0.82 -16.29 18.41
C ALA A 282 -0.20 -17.64 17.95
N PRO A 283 1.08 -17.63 17.53
CA PRO A 283 1.82 -16.44 17.06
C PRO A 283 1.31 -15.96 15.69
N VAL A 284 1.75 -14.76 15.30
CA VAL A 284 1.66 -14.26 13.93
C VAL A 284 3.08 -13.96 13.48
N SER A 285 3.55 -14.66 12.46
CA SER A 285 4.93 -14.62 11.98
C SER A 285 4.98 -14.26 10.50
N VAL A 286 5.87 -13.35 10.12
CA VAL A 286 6.19 -13.03 8.72
C VAL A 286 7.70 -12.92 8.60
N LEU A 287 8.28 -13.52 7.56
CA LEU A 287 9.72 -13.44 7.31
C LEU A 287 10.17 -11.97 7.31
N PRO A 288 11.29 -11.60 8.00
CA PRO A 288 11.72 -10.21 8.16
C PRO A 288 11.77 -9.43 6.83
N ALA A 289 12.33 -10.03 5.77
CA ALA A 289 12.43 -9.41 4.45
C ALA A 289 11.06 -9.12 3.78
N HIS A 290 9.98 -9.74 4.26
CA HIS A 290 8.63 -9.66 3.72
C HIS A 290 7.63 -8.95 4.66
N GLN A 291 8.10 -8.43 5.79
CA GLN A 291 7.31 -7.58 6.68
C GLN A 291 6.96 -6.23 6.01
N GLY A 292 5.93 -5.54 6.53
CA GLY A 292 5.44 -4.29 5.94
C GLY A 292 4.67 -4.45 4.60
N ARG A 293 4.58 -5.66 4.04
CA ARG A 293 3.91 -5.95 2.75
C ARG A 293 2.45 -6.40 2.90
N GLY A 294 1.87 -6.26 4.10
CA GLY A 294 0.47 -6.63 4.37
C GLY A 294 0.19 -8.13 4.57
N ILE A 295 1.19 -9.03 4.47
CA ILE A 295 1.02 -10.49 4.63
C ILE A 295 0.36 -10.84 5.98
N GLY A 296 0.91 -10.34 7.09
CA GLY A 296 0.34 -10.56 8.42
C GLY A 296 -1.09 -10.04 8.55
N SER A 297 -1.42 -8.91 7.90
CA SER A 297 -2.78 -8.39 7.88
C SER A 297 -3.76 -9.29 7.12
N GLN A 298 -3.33 -9.91 6.01
CA GLN A 298 -4.19 -10.83 5.27
C GLN A 298 -4.42 -12.14 6.06
N LEU A 299 -3.37 -12.69 6.69
CA LEU A 299 -3.46 -13.85 7.57
C LEU A 299 -4.46 -13.62 8.72
N ILE A 300 -4.33 -12.51 9.45
CA ILE A 300 -5.21 -12.17 10.57
C ILE A 300 -6.66 -12.04 10.11
N ARG A 301 -6.92 -11.31 9.01
CA ARG A 301 -8.29 -11.14 8.50
C ARG A 301 -8.93 -12.47 8.14
N GLN A 302 -8.20 -13.37 7.47
CA GLN A 302 -8.73 -14.66 7.09
C GLN A 302 -8.97 -15.58 8.29
N LEU A 303 -8.08 -15.58 9.30
CA LEU A 303 -8.31 -16.31 10.54
C LEU A 303 -9.56 -15.83 11.27
N LEU A 304 -9.72 -14.52 11.43
CA LEU A 304 -10.90 -13.95 12.08
C LEU A 304 -12.18 -14.22 11.28
N GLN A 305 -12.11 -14.25 9.95
CA GLN A 305 -13.24 -14.65 9.12
C GLN A 305 -13.60 -16.12 9.34
N GLN A 306 -12.63 -17.03 9.30
CA GLN A 306 -12.86 -18.46 9.53
C GLN A 306 -13.42 -18.74 10.93
N LEU A 307 -12.97 -18.03 11.97
CA LEU A 307 -13.55 -18.15 13.30
C LEU A 307 -15.02 -17.72 13.35
N ARG A 308 -15.37 -16.61 12.68
CA ARG A 308 -16.78 -16.17 12.59
C ARG A 308 -17.64 -17.22 11.89
N GLU A 309 -17.14 -17.79 10.80
CA GLU A 309 -17.82 -18.85 10.03
C GLU A 309 -18.00 -20.14 10.87
N GLN A 310 -17.08 -20.42 11.78
CA GLN A 310 -17.18 -21.52 12.75
C GLN A 310 -18.08 -21.20 13.97
N GLY A 311 -18.68 -20.02 14.03
CA GLY A 311 -19.56 -19.62 15.13
C GLY A 311 -18.84 -19.29 16.43
N ALA A 312 -17.56 -18.90 16.37
CA ALA A 312 -16.82 -18.42 17.55
C ALA A 312 -17.52 -17.21 18.19
N ALA A 313 -17.45 -17.13 19.52
CA ALA A 313 -17.98 -16.01 20.30
C ALA A 313 -17.05 -14.77 20.24
N GLY A 314 -15.73 -15.00 20.22
CA GLY A 314 -14.75 -13.92 20.14
C GLY A 314 -13.31 -14.40 20.04
N CYS A 315 -12.41 -13.44 19.87
CA CYS A 315 -10.97 -13.66 19.83
C CYS A 315 -10.25 -12.65 20.72
N VAL A 316 -9.17 -13.07 21.38
CA VAL A 316 -8.25 -12.22 22.13
C VAL A 316 -6.86 -12.24 21.51
N VAL A 317 -6.08 -11.19 21.76
CA VAL A 317 -4.70 -11.06 21.30
C VAL A 317 -3.88 -10.24 22.30
N LEU A 318 -2.59 -10.59 22.40
CA LEU A 318 -1.60 -9.82 23.14
C LEU A 318 -0.64 -9.16 22.13
N GLY A 319 -0.55 -7.83 22.16
CA GLY A 319 0.44 -7.07 21.38
C GLY A 319 0.05 -5.61 21.16
N ASP A 320 0.73 -4.96 20.21
CA ASP A 320 0.60 -3.51 19.96
C ASP A 320 -0.85 -3.08 19.62
N PRO A 321 -1.49 -2.20 20.43
CA PRO A 321 -2.84 -1.68 20.15
C PRO A 321 -2.94 -0.87 18.86
N GLY A 322 -1.89 -0.16 18.45
CA GLY A 322 -1.82 0.53 17.16
C GLY A 322 -1.85 -0.46 15.99
N TYR A 323 -1.26 -1.65 16.16
CA TYR A 323 -1.29 -2.70 15.15
C TYR A 323 -2.64 -3.42 15.10
N TYR A 324 -3.15 -3.92 16.23
CA TYR A 324 -4.30 -4.83 16.23
C TYR A 324 -5.66 -4.13 16.14
N SER A 325 -5.76 -2.85 16.51
CA SER A 325 -7.01 -2.07 16.39
C SER A 325 -7.56 -2.02 14.96
N ARG A 326 -6.68 -2.09 13.94
CA ARG A 326 -7.07 -2.14 12.52
C ARG A 326 -7.93 -3.34 12.13
N PHE A 327 -7.93 -4.40 12.95
CA PHE A 327 -8.75 -5.62 12.73
C PHE A 327 -10.02 -5.64 13.60
N GLY A 328 -10.25 -4.59 14.38
CA GLY A 328 -11.40 -4.46 15.28
C GLY A 328 -11.19 -5.02 16.69
N PHE A 329 -9.95 -5.33 17.07
CA PHE A 329 -9.59 -5.59 18.46
C PHE A 329 -9.63 -4.29 19.28
N LYS A 330 -10.04 -4.39 20.55
CA LYS A 330 -10.14 -3.25 21.47
C LYS A 330 -9.45 -3.59 22.79
N ALA A 331 -8.57 -2.71 23.23
CA ALA A 331 -7.99 -2.75 24.57
C ALA A 331 -9.02 -2.31 25.63
N GLY A 332 -8.88 -2.81 26.85
CA GLY A 332 -9.71 -2.40 27.99
C GLY A 332 -11.20 -2.74 27.89
N GLN A 333 -11.62 -3.54 26.91
CA GLN A 333 -12.97 -4.08 26.80
C GLN A 333 -12.93 -5.60 26.85
N GLY A 334 -13.66 -6.19 27.79
CA GLY A 334 -13.79 -7.63 27.92
C GLY A 334 -12.80 -8.29 28.88
N PRO A 335 -12.42 -9.56 28.63
CA PRO A 335 -11.68 -10.33 29.60
C PRO A 335 -10.22 -9.86 29.67
N LEU A 336 -9.58 -10.09 30.82
CA LEU A 336 -8.22 -9.64 31.13
C LEU A 336 -7.25 -10.82 31.12
N LEU A 337 -5.96 -10.56 30.85
CA LEU A 337 -4.89 -11.54 31.03
C LEU A 337 -4.07 -11.15 32.26
N ALA A 338 -3.96 -12.06 33.23
CA ALA A 338 -3.24 -11.80 34.47
C ALA A 338 -1.75 -11.48 34.21
N GLY A 339 -1.23 -10.46 34.91
CA GLY A 339 0.18 -10.06 34.81
C GLY A 339 0.55 -9.26 33.55
N VAL A 340 -0.43 -8.90 32.71
CA VAL A 340 -0.22 -8.14 31.48
C VAL A 340 -0.94 -6.78 31.57
N PRO A 341 -0.31 -5.66 31.15
CA PRO A 341 -0.99 -4.37 31.13
C PRO A 341 -2.24 -4.39 30.22
N PRO A 342 -3.40 -3.89 30.70
CA PRO A 342 -4.67 -3.97 29.95
C PRO A 342 -4.67 -3.31 28.57
N GLU A 343 -3.73 -2.40 28.30
CA GLU A 343 -3.57 -1.71 27.02
C GLU A 343 -3.03 -2.61 25.89
N TYR A 344 -2.29 -3.67 26.23
CA TYR A 344 -1.71 -4.61 25.25
C TYR A 344 -2.55 -5.87 25.06
N PHE A 345 -3.44 -6.18 26.00
CA PHE A 345 -4.37 -7.29 25.87
C PHE A 345 -5.70 -6.80 25.31
N GLN A 346 -6.08 -7.30 24.13
CA GLN A 346 -7.18 -6.77 23.35
C GLN A 346 -8.16 -7.87 22.98
N ALA A 347 -9.44 -7.53 22.91
CA ALA A 347 -10.50 -8.48 22.58
C ALA A 347 -11.36 -8.00 21.41
N GLN A 348 -11.86 -8.95 20.63
CA GLN A 348 -12.88 -8.75 19.61
C GLN A 348 -14.00 -9.77 19.83
N ALA A 349 -15.16 -9.29 20.28
CA ALA A 349 -16.38 -10.10 20.30
C ALA A 349 -16.95 -10.19 18.87
N PHE A 350 -17.31 -11.40 18.44
CA PHE A 350 -18.01 -11.64 17.19
C PHE A 350 -19.53 -11.72 17.39
N GLN A 351 -19.96 -12.12 18.59
CA GLN A 351 -21.36 -12.24 18.98
C GLN A 351 -21.53 -11.75 20.41
N GLY A 352 -22.67 -11.11 20.70
CA GLY A 352 -23.05 -10.72 22.06
C GLY A 352 -22.18 -9.62 22.69
N SER A 353 -22.24 -9.53 24.02
CA SER A 353 -21.43 -8.62 24.82
C SER A 353 -20.07 -9.23 25.15
N TYR A 354 -19.09 -8.38 25.47
CA TYR A 354 -17.82 -8.85 25.99
C TYR A 354 -18.00 -9.57 27.34
N PRO A 355 -17.44 -10.78 27.52
CA PRO A 355 -17.44 -11.44 28.82
C PRO A 355 -16.50 -10.71 29.77
N SER A 356 -16.81 -10.77 31.06
CA SER A 356 -15.90 -10.36 32.12
C SER A 356 -15.05 -11.55 32.56
N GLY A 357 -13.97 -11.32 33.31
CA GLY A 357 -13.14 -12.38 33.89
C GLY A 357 -11.73 -12.45 33.31
N GLU A 358 -11.01 -13.50 33.69
CA GLU A 358 -9.62 -13.73 33.30
C GLU A 358 -9.54 -14.77 32.17
N VAL A 359 -8.63 -14.53 31.22
CA VAL A 359 -8.29 -15.44 30.15
C VAL A 359 -7.12 -16.31 30.59
N SER A 360 -7.21 -17.61 30.31
CA SER A 360 -6.04 -18.50 30.33
C SER A 360 -5.85 -19.13 28.95
N PHE A 361 -4.62 -19.04 28.44
CA PHE A 361 -4.20 -19.71 27.21
C PHE A 361 -3.93 -21.19 27.49
N HIS A 362 -3.88 -22.00 26.43
CA HIS A 362 -3.49 -23.40 26.55
C HIS A 362 -2.07 -23.53 27.16
N PRO A 363 -1.78 -24.56 27.99
CA PRO A 363 -0.44 -24.75 28.59
C PRO A 363 0.73 -24.87 27.59
N ALA A 364 0.42 -25.00 26.29
CA ALA A 364 1.42 -24.98 25.22
C ALA A 364 2.10 -23.61 25.08
N PHE A 365 1.50 -22.53 25.60
CA PHE A 365 2.12 -21.20 25.63
C PHE A 365 3.31 -21.11 26.60
N ASP A 366 3.44 -22.08 27.52
CA ASP A 366 4.59 -22.22 28.42
C ASP A 366 5.65 -23.20 27.89
N ALA A 367 5.51 -23.68 26.65
CA ALA A 367 6.42 -24.67 26.08
C ALA A 367 7.86 -24.12 25.98
N GLN A 368 8.81 -24.90 26.49
CA GLN A 368 10.25 -24.68 26.35
C GLN A 368 10.85 -25.83 25.54
N GLY A 369 11.84 -25.50 24.71
CA GLY A 369 12.45 -26.40 23.72
C GLY A 369 13.19 -27.60 24.29
#